data_AF-A0A286EJ62-F1
#
_entry.id   AF-A0A286EJ62-F1
#
_cell.length_a   1.000
_cell.length_b   1.000
_cell.length_c   1.000
_cell.angle_alpha   90.00
_cell.angle_beta   90.00
_cell.angle_gamma   90.00
#
_symmetry.space_group_name_H-M   'P 1'
#
loop_
_entity.id
_entity.type
_entity.pdbx_description
1 polymer ?
#
loop_
_entity_poly.entity_id
_entity_poly.type
_entity_poly.pdbx_seq_one_letter_code
_entity_poly.pdbx_strand_id
1 'polypeptide(L)' 'MMRYPTDALWQEIAFLAYHLHWPMNDLLDLEHMDRVRMVRAVVAFNERAWQSVREYAQ' A
#
# COMPACT_ATOMS: atom_id res chain seq x y z
N MET A 1 16.37 15.44 13.88
CA MET A 1 15.04 15.16 13.29
C MET A 1 15.28 14.57 11.91
N MET A 2 14.96 13.30 11.68
CA MET A 2 15.06 12.66 10.36
C MET A 2 13.74 12.96 9.63
N ARG A 3 13.80 13.81 8.60
CA ARG A 3 12.61 14.14 7.80
C ARG A 3 12.25 12.90 6.98
N TYR A 4 10.99 12.47 7.02
CA TYR A 4 10.54 11.38 6.16
C TYR A 4 10.82 11.77 4.70
N PRO A 5 11.46 10.91 3.88
CA PRO A 5 11.78 11.27 2.51
C PRO A 5 10.47 11.46 1.74
N THR A 6 10.30 12.65 1.15
CA THR A 6 9.10 13.04 0.42
C THR A 6 8.76 12.04 -0.69
N ASP A 7 9.76 11.45 -1.32
CA ASP A 7 9.57 10.45 -2.38
C ASP A 7 8.92 9.17 -1.86
N ALA A 8 9.26 8.73 -0.64
CA ALA A 8 8.65 7.54 -0.04
C ALA A 8 7.16 7.79 0.28
N LEU A 9 6.80 9.00 0.72
CA LEU A 9 5.40 9.38 0.91
C LEU A 9 4.60 9.27 -0.39
N TRP A 10 5.12 9.83 -1.48
CA TRP A 10 4.44 9.76 -2.79
C TRP A 10 4.31 8.34 -3.30
N GLN A 11 5.33 7.49 -3.09
CA GLN A 11 5.27 6.08 -3.45
C GLN A 11 4.20 5.32 -2.66
N GLU A 12 4.09 5.55 -1.35
CA GLU A 12 3.05 4.94 -0.51
C GLU A 12 1.64 5.34 -0.96
N ILE A 13 1.43 6.63 -1.24
CA ILE A 13 0.14 7.14 -1.71
C ILE A 13 -0.20 6.55 -3.08
N ALA A 14 0.73 6.58 -4.04
CA ALA A 14 0.51 6.04 -5.38
C ALA A 14 0.22 4.54 -5.34
N PHE A 15 0.93 3.79 -4.49
CA PHE A 15 0.72 2.37 -4.30
C PHE A 15 -0.70 2.07 -3.78
N LEU A 16 -1.15 2.81 -2.76
CA LEU A 16 -2.50 2.64 -2.20
C LEU A 16 -3.58 3.07 -3.19
N ALA A 17 -3.41 4.20 -3.88
CA ALA A 17 -4.35 4.67 -4.89
C ALA A 17 -4.52 3.65 -6.02
N TYR A 18 -3.42 3.03 -6.47
CA TYR A 18 -3.45 2.02 -7.52
C TYR A 18 -4.20 0.75 -7.12
N HIS A 19 -3.99 0.25 -5.90
CA HIS A 19 -4.56 -1.03 -5.45
C HIS A 19 -5.96 -0.90 -4.84
N LEU A 20 -6.25 0.20 -4.17
CA LEU A 20 -7.51 0.41 -3.45
C LEU A 20 -8.50 1.28 -4.21
N HIS A 21 -8.03 2.01 -5.23
CA HIS A 21 -8.80 3.00 -5.98
C HIS A 21 -9.44 4.09 -5.10
N TRP A 22 -8.85 4.33 -3.92
CA TRP A 22 -9.27 5.40 -3.03
C TRP A 22 -8.89 6.76 -3.60
N PRO A 23 -9.70 7.81 -3.35
CA PRO A 23 -9.39 9.14 -3.80
C PRO A 23 -8.16 9.69 -3.06
N MET A 24 -7.44 10.59 -3.73
CA MET A 24 -6.21 11.20 -3.21
C MET A 24 -6.40 11.87 -1.84
N ASN A 25 -7.54 12.53 -1.63
CA ASN A 25 -7.82 13.25 -0.38
C ASN A 25 -7.86 12.30 0.83
N ASP A 26 -8.57 11.18 0.71
CA ASP A 26 -8.66 10.18 1.78
C ASP A 26 -7.29 9.58 2.12
N LEU A 27 -6.40 9.42 1.13
CA LEU A 27 -5.05 8.92 1.33
C LEU A 27 -4.12 9.94 2.00
N LEU A 28 -4.30 11.23 1.70
CA LEU A 28 -3.55 12.32 2.30
C LEU A 28 -3.96 12.57 3.76
N ASP A 29 -5.19 12.24 4.13
CA ASP A 29 -5.71 12.36 5.49
C ASP A 29 -5.23 11.23 6.43
N LEU A 30 -4.63 10.17 5.90
CA LEU A 30 -4.08 9.08 6.72
C LEU A 30 -2.85 9.55 7.52
N GLU A 31 -2.85 9.25 8.82
CA GLU A 31 -1.65 9.37 9.64
C GLU A 31 -0.51 8.54 9.04
N HIS A 32 0.73 9.01 9.23
CA HIS A 32 1.90 8.36 8.64
C HIS A 32 1.98 6.86 8.95
N MET A 33 1.71 6.47 10.20
CA MET A 33 1.77 5.06 10.61
C MET A 33 0.61 4.23 10.09
N ASP A 34 -0.57 4.82 9.92
CA ASP A 34 -1.73 4.14 9.34
C ASP A 34 -1.52 3.87 7.86
N ARG A 35 -0.95 4.83 7.13
CA ARG A 35 -0.58 4.66 5.73
C ARG A 35 0.46 3.54 5.55
N VAL A 36 1.52 3.53 6.38
CA VAL A 36 2.53 2.46 6.37
C VAL A 36 1.89 1.10 6.68
N ARG A 37 0.94 1.05 7.63
CA ARG A 37 0.20 -0.17 7.96
C ARG A 37 -0.64 -0.65 6.78
N MET A 38 -1.31 0.24 6.07
CA MET A 38 -2.09 -0.12 4.87
C MET A 38 -1.24 -0.65 3.75
N VAL A 39 -0.09 -0.03 3.46
CA VAL A 39 0.83 -0.55 2.44
C VAL A 39 1.22 -1.99 2.75
N ARG A 40 1.61 -2.28 4.01
CA ARG A 40 1.97 -3.64 4.44
C ARG A 40 0.82 -4.63 4.31
N ALA A 41 -0.41 -4.22 4.65
CA ALA A 41 -1.58 -5.07 4.55
C ALA A 41 -1.89 -5.45 3.09
N VAL A 42 -1.88 -4.46 2.18
CA VAL A 42 -2.14 -4.67 0.75
C VAL A 42 -1.07 -5.56 0.12
N VAL A 43 0.22 -5.36 0.44
CA VAL A 43 1.30 -6.25 -0.02
C VAL A 43 1.03 -7.68 0.42
N ALA A 44 0.73 -7.90 1.70
CA ALA A 44 0.48 -9.24 2.23
C ALA A 44 -0.76 -9.91 1.61
N PHE A 45 -1.80 -9.14 1.27
CA PHE A 45 -2.97 -9.67 0.55
C PHE A 45 -2.60 -10.08 -0.87
N ASN A 46 -1.87 -9.24 -1.60
CA ASN A 46 -1.43 -9.55 -2.96
C ASN A 46 -0.54 -10.79 -3.01
N GLU A 47 0.41 -10.91 -2.08
CA GLU A 47 1.28 -12.09 -1.98
C GLU A 47 0.49 -13.38 -1.77
N ARG A 48 -0.50 -13.35 -0.86
CA ARG A 48 -1.40 -14.49 -0.63
C ARG A 48 -2.25 -14.81 -1.85
N ALA A 49 -2.81 -13.80 -2.50
CA ALA A 49 -3.62 -14.00 -3.72
C ALA A 49 -2.79 -14.68 -4.83
N TRP A 50 -1.57 -14.20 -5.07
CA TRP A 50 -0.68 -14.82 -6.05
C TRP A 50 -0.23 -16.23 -5.67
N GLN A 51 -0.04 -16.48 -4.37
CA GLN A 51 0.30 -17.82 -3.89
C GLN A 51 -0.83 -18.81 -4.20
N SER A 52 -2.07 -18.46 -3.89
CA SER A 52 -3.22 -19.30 -4.22
C SER A 52 -3.35 -19.55 -5.73
N VAL A 53 -3.15 -18.52 -6.57
CA VAL A 53 -3.18 -18.67 -8.03
C VAL A 53 -2.12 -19.67 -8.52
N ARG A 54 -0.90 -19.64 -7.96
CA ARG A 54 0.17 -20.57 -8.32
C ARG A 54 -0.15 -22.01 -7.89
N GLU A 55 -0.75 -22.19 -6.72
CA GLU A 55 -1.15 -23.51 -6.22
C GLU A 55 -2.24 -24.16 -7.08
N TYR A 56 -3.21 -23.39 -7.59
CA TYR A 56 -4.23 -23.91 -8.52
C TYR A 56 -3.72 -24.24 -9.92
N ALA A 57 -2.58 -23.65 -10.32
CA ALA A 57 -2.00 -23.85 -11.64
C ALA A 57 -1.07 -25.08 -11.74
N GLN A 58 -0.80 -25.75 -10.61
CA GLN A 58 -0.02 -27.00 -10.51
C GLN A 58 -0.95 -28.22 -10.49
#